data_AF-D3H901-F1
#
_entry.id   AF-D3H901-F1
#
_cell.length_a   1.000
_cell.length_b   1.000
_cell.length_c   1.000
_cell.angle_alpha   90.00
_cell.angle_beta   90.00
_cell.angle_gamma   90.00
#
_symmetry.space_group_name_H-M   'P 1'
#
loop_
_entity.id
_entity.type
_entity.pdbx_description
1 polymer ?
#
loop_
_entity_poly.entity_id
_entity_poly.type
_entity_poly.pdbx_seq_one_letter_code
_entity_poly.pdbx_strand_id
1 'polypeptide(L)'
;MNYQKLNDITGATKNENDKYYVYGLYEEGKQLPFYIGKGEGTRLISHIDEALTEVAQEENIQISKKIQIIRKHKGKIIPVIIKFGLTEHEAFMAESALINLINFSKEDEELTNIVSGHASKREKTTISKDGLIQARSIENFIDNYALSDFDFSTIKEKCVLIKINSSFQADDTTEDIYHNVRGVWNISESRKKDLEYALALYRGVCVGVYKIQGWKKAYEHSSEYPFPRRKEGGKIETSEETIVKYSNIEDLKKDYPELYKRSFSNSEFPQKSLDKWRNRSFFYGNWDGSDVPQHLAQCLNKRIINIPKFTKSVKEFKSIDNQASVIYNDLK
;
A
#
# COMPACT_ATOMS: atom_id res chain seq x y z
N MET A 1 16.19 37.71 13.67
CA MET A 1 15.19 37.05 14.56
C MET A 1 15.96 36.30 15.64
N ASN A 2 15.53 36.25 16.90
CA ASN A 2 16.32 35.58 17.96
C ASN A 2 16.02 34.07 17.96
N TYR A 3 16.87 33.29 17.28
CA TYR A 3 16.68 31.86 17.02
C TYR A 3 16.74 30.98 18.27
N GLN A 4 17.52 31.41 19.27
CA GLN A 4 17.57 30.76 20.58
C GLN A 4 16.17 30.72 21.18
N LYS A 5 15.44 31.84 21.10
CA LYS A 5 14.08 31.95 21.65
C LYS A 5 13.08 30.99 20.97
N LEU A 6 13.16 30.78 19.66
CA LEU A 6 12.26 29.82 18.98
C LEU A 6 12.57 28.38 19.44
N ASN A 7 13.85 28.01 19.49
CA ASN A 7 14.25 26.68 19.93
C ASN A 7 13.93 26.44 21.42
N ASP A 8 14.02 27.47 22.25
CA ASP A 8 13.67 27.40 23.67
C ASP A 8 12.16 27.26 23.86
N ILE A 9 11.35 28.05 23.13
CA ILE A 9 9.88 28.00 23.20
C ILE A 9 9.35 26.66 22.68
N THR A 10 9.97 26.12 21.63
CA THR A 10 9.59 24.82 21.07
C THR A 10 10.16 23.65 21.86
N GLY A 11 10.99 23.84 22.90
CA GLY A 11 11.57 22.71 23.64
C GLY A 11 12.73 21.99 22.90
N ALA A 12 13.11 22.48 21.72
CA ALA A 12 14.20 21.92 20.92
C ALA A 12 15.57 22.04 21.61
N THR A 13 15.82 23.11 22.37
CA THR A 13 17.08 23.27 23.12
C THR A 13 17.27 22.25 24.23
N LYS A 14 16.16 21.70 24.76
CA LYS A 14 16.15 20.68 25.80
C LYS A 14 15.94 19.27 25.25
N ASN A 15 15.86 19.13 23.93
CA ASN A 15 15.57 17.87 23.23
C ASN A 15 14.30 17.19 23.75
N GLU A 16 13.25 17.97 24.01
CA GLU A 16 11.96 17.47 24.47
C GLU A 16 11.27 16.67 23.35
N ASN A 17 10.43 15.70 23.71
CA ASN A 17 9.77 14.81 22.73
C ASN A 17 8.74 15.55 21.86
N ASP A 18 8.17 16.64 22.40
CA ASP A 18 7.17 17.50 21.80
C ASP A 18 7.77 18.73 21.10
N LYS A 19 9.05 18.63 20.71
CA LYS A 19 9.80 19.73 20.10
C LYS A 19 9.40 20.13 18.68
N TYR A 20 8.41 19.44 18.11
CA TYR A 20 7.99 19.65 16.73
C TYR A 20 6.90 20.72 16.64
N TYR A 21 6.84 21.34 15.48
CA TYR A 21 5.84 22.34 15.12
C TYR A 21 5.43 22.18 13.66
N VAL A 22 4.25 22.71 13.33
CA VAL A 22 3.76 22.86 11.96
C VAL A 22 3.76 24.34 11.61
N TYR A 23 4.23 24.67 10.42
CA TYR A 23 4.33 26.03 9.91
C TYR A 23 3.73 26.15 8.51
N GLY A 24 3.35 27.37 8.16
CA GLY A 24 2.98 27.76 6.80
C GLY A 24 3.91 28.86 6.27
N LEU A 25 4.14 28.86 4.97
CA LEU A 25 4.79 29.98 4.27
C LEU A 25 3.74 30.71 3.44
N TYR A 26 3.68 32.03 3.61
CA TYR A 26 2.70 32.91 2.98
C TYR A 26 3.40 33.93 2.09
N GLU A 27 2.77 34.32 0.99
CA GLU A 27 3.12 35.57 0.34
C GLU A 27 2.48 36.75 1.09
N GLU A 28 3.18 37.87 1.18
CA GLU A 28 2.65 39.08 1.80
C GLU A 28 1.28 39.47 1.20
N GLY A 29 0.29 39.64 2.07
CA GLY A 29 -1.09 39.96 1.69
C GLY A 29 -2.01 38.76 1.40
N LYS A 30 -1.48 37.53 1.39
CA LYS A 30 -2.30 36.31 1.23
C LYS A 30 -2.81 35.79 2.57
N GLN A 31 -4.02 35.24 2.56
CA GLN A 31 -4.66 34.63 3.73
C GLN A 31 -4.41 33.12 3.82
N LEU A 32 -4.02 32.48 2.72
CA LEU A 32 -3.67 31.07 2.65
C LEU A 32 -2.16 30.90 2.44
N PRO A 33 -1.53 29.88 3.06
CA PRO A 33 -0.14 29.55 2.79
C PRO A 33 -0.01 28.85 1.44
N PHE A 34 1.05 29.15 0.70
CA PHE A 34 1.42 28.42 -0.52
C PHE A 34 2.19 27.12 -0.20
N TYR A 35 2.69 26.99 1.03
CA TYR A 35 3.41 25.82 1.53
C TYR A 35 3.11 25.56 3.00
N ILE A 36 2.87 24.29 3.36
CA ILE A 36 2.80 23.82 4.75
C ILE A 36 3.92 22.81 5.01
N GLY A 37 4.58 22.92 6.16
CA GLY A 37 5.59 21.95 6.57
C GLY A 37 5.60 21.68 8.06
N LYS A 38 6.08 20.49 8.46
CA LYS A 38 6.56 20.25 9.83
C LYS A 38 8.03 20.64 10.01
N GLY A 39 8.39 21.12 11.19
CA GLY A 39 9.75 21.52 11.56
C GLY A 39 10.12 21.09 12.98
N GLU A 40 11.42 21.08 13.24
CA GLU A 40 12.02 21.04 14.57
C GLU A 40 13.22 22.00 14.58
N GLY A 41 13.51 22.61 15.73
CA GLY A 41 14.62 23.56 15.86
C GLY A 41 14.61 24.64 14.78
N THR A 42 15.77 24.88 14.15
CA THR A 42 15.97 25.93 13.13
C THR A 42 15.53 25.54 11.72
N ARG A 43 14.89 24.38 11.52
CA ARG A 43 14.59 23.83 10.17
C ARG A 43 13.79 24.78 9.26
N LEU A 44 12.77 25.44 9.81
CA LEU A 44 11.98 26.45 9.08
C LEU A 44 12.87 27.54 8.48
N ILE A 45 13.85 27.96 9.27
CA ILE A 45 14.72 29.10 8.98
C ILE A 45 15.80 28.68 7.99
N SER A 46 16.39 27.50 8.17
CA SER A 46 17.33 26.94 7.20
C SER A 46 16.72 26.86 5.80
N HIS A 47 15.45 26.46 5.67
CA HIS A 47 14.78 26.44 4.36
C HIS A 47 14.54 27.83 3.76
N ILE A 48 14.28 28.85 4.59
CA ILE A 48 14.08 30.23 4.14
C ILE A 48 15.42 30.86 3.75
N ASP A 49 16.42 30.76 4.61
CA ASP A 49 17.77 31.30 4.38
C ASP A 49 18.40 30.67 3.14
N GLU A 50 18.29 29.35 2.97
CA GLU A 50 18.80 28.62 1.80
C GLU A 50 18.07 29.03 0.50
N ALA A 51 16.78 29.35 0.58
CA ALA A 51 16.02 29.84 -0.56
C ALA A 51 16.37 31.29 -0.93
N LEU A 52 16.62 32.15 0.07
CA LEU A 52 16.98 33.56 -0.08
C LEU A 52 18.45 33.78 -0.47
N THR A 53 19.33 32.82 -0.18
CA THR A 53 20.73 32.90 -0.60
C THR A 53 20.81 32.68 -2.11
N GLU A 54 21.08 33.76 -2.86
CA GLU A 54 21.44 33.72 -4.28
C GLU A 54 22.78 33.01 -4.45
N VAL A 55 22.77 31.69 -4.41
CA VAL A 55 23.95 30.92 -4.82
C VAL A 55 23.99 30.96 -6.34
N ALA A 56 24.96 31.71 -6.87
CA ALA A 56 25.36 31.69 -8.26
C ALA A 56 25.47 30.23 -8.74
N GLN A 57 24.91 29.98 -9.91
CA GLN A 57 24.84 28.66 -10.52
C GLN A 57 26.22 27.99 -10.56
N GLU A 58 26.43 26.98 -9.72
CA GLU A 58 27.37 25.90 -10.01
C GLU A 58 26.58 24.61 -10.17
N GLU A 59 26.71 24.04 -11.35
CA GLU A 59 26.11 22.80 -11.81
C GLU A 59 26.57 21.63 -10.92
N ASN A 60 25.76 21.26 -9.92
CA ASN A 60 25.56 19.89 -9.38
C ASN A 60 24.98 19.84 -7.95
N ILE A 61 24.55 20.95 -7.35
CA ILE A 61 23.84 20.88 -6.07
C ILE A 61 22.39 20.50 -6.35
N GLN A 62 21.99 19.32 -5.91
CA GLN A 62 20.60 18.83 -5.96
C GLN A 62 19.74 19.69 -5.01
N ILE A 63 19.34 20.88 -5.48
CA ILE A 63 18.49 21.81 -4.73
C ILE A 63 17.20 21.08 -4.34
N SER A 64 16.91 21.03 -3.03
CA SER A 64 15.68 20.37 -2.57
C SER A 64 14.46 21.02 -3.23
N LYS A 65 13.47 20.20 -3.63
CA LYS A 65 12.26 20.71 -4.31
C LYS A 65 11.54 21.82 -3.52
N LYS A 66 11.67 21.83 -2.18
CA LYS A 66 11.17 22.89 -1.30
C LYS A 66 11.78 24.26 -1.60
N ILE A 67 13.09 24.31 -1.84
CA ILE A 67 13.79 25.56 -2.17
C ILE A 67 13.36 26.07 -3.55
N GLN A 68 13.15 25.18 -4.53
CA GLN A 68 12.66 25.56 -5.85
C GLN A 68 11.27 26.19 -5.79
N ILE A 69 10.38 25.62 -4.96
CA ILE A 69 9.05 26.19 -4.67
C ILE A 69 9.20 27.59 -4.09
N ILE A 70 9.97 27.73 -3.01
CA ILE A 70 10.14 29.03 -2.32
C ILE A 70 10.71 30.08 -3.29
N ARG A 71 11.68 29.71 -4.13
CA ARG A 71 12.28 30.62 -5.14
C ARG A 71 11.32 31.02 -6.27
N LYS A 72 10.31 30.21 -6.57
CA LYS A 72 9.28 30.54 -7.58
C LYS A 72 8.38 31.68 -7.10
N HIS A 73 8.22 31.83 -5.79
CA HIS A 73 7.49 32.92 -5.16
C HIS A 73 8.44 34.12 -4.97
N LYS A 74 8.24 35.16 -5.79
CA LYS A 74 9.12 36.36 -5.84
C LYS A 74 8.76 37.43 -4.81
N GLY A 75 7.66 37.25 -4.08
CA GLY A 75 7.20 38.17 -3.04
C GLY A 75 7.92 38.00 -1.71
N LYS A 76 7.65 38.91 -0.77
CA LYS A 76 8.12 38.76 0.61
C LYS A 76 7.42 37.56 1.25
N ILE A 77 8.21 36.56 1.61
CA ILE A 77 7.73 35.33 2.25
C ILE A 77 7.61 35.56 3.75
N ILE A 78 6.44 35.24 4.30
CA ILE A 78 6.13 35.37 5.72
C ILE A 78 5.99 33.96 6.31
N PRO A 79 6.94 33.50 7.15
CA PRO A 79 6.78 32.26 7.88
C PRO A 79 5.86 32.42 9.08
N VAL A 80 4.94 31.48 9.26
CA VAL A 80 3.99 31.48 10.39
C VAL A 80 3.99 30.12 11.07
N ILE A 81 4.19 30.09 12.39
CA ILE A 81 3.97 28.88 13.21
C ILE A 81 2.47 28.69 13.39
N ILE A 82 1.93 27.57 12.90
CA ILE A 82 0.51 27.23 12.97
C ILE A 82 0.21 26.51 14.29
N LYS A 83 1.10 25.59 14.71
CA LYS A 83 0.99 24.84 15.97
C LYS A 83 2.36 24.36 16.44
N PHE A 84 2.62 24.36 17.75
CA PHE A 84 3.86 23.88 18.36
C PHE A 84 3.56 23.06 19.62
N GLY A 85 4.58 22.39 20.19
CA GLY A 85 4.42 21.49 21.33
C GLY A 85 3.82 20.15 20.89
N LEU A 86 4.39 19.57 19.83
CA LEU A 86 3.90 18.35 19.19
C LEU A 86 4.99 17.29 19.19
N THR A 87 4.61 16.05 19.45
CA THR A 87 5.45 14.92 19.07
C THR A 87 5.64 14.89 17.56
N GLU A 88 6.66 14.18 17.08
CA GLU A 88 6.89 14.08 15.63
C GLU A 88 5.63 13.56 14.91
N HIS A 89 4.98 12.53 15.44
CA HIS A 89 3.76 11.95 14.88
C HIS A 89 2.57 12.92 14.92
N GLU A 90 2.44 13.76 15.95
CA GLU A 90 1.38 14.76 16.00
C GLU A 90 1.60 15.89 15.00
N ALA A 91 2.84 16.40 14.89
CA ALA A 91 3.20 17.37 13.86
C ALA A 91 2.99 16.80 12.46
N PHE A 92 3.30 15.51 12.31
CA PHE A 92 3.05 14.73 11.11
C PHE A 92 1.54 14.74 10.73
N MET A 93 0.66 14.34 11.65
CA MET A 93 -0.79 14.28 11.39
C MET A 93 -1.41 15.67 11.20
N ALA A 94 -0.92 16.68 11.93
CA ALA A 94 -1.39 18.05 11.82
C ALA A 94 -1.03 18.68 10.45
N GLU A 95 0.20 18.43 9.95
CA GLU A 95 0.62 18.83 8.60
C GLU A 95 -0.32 18.24 7.53
N SER A 96 -0.60 16.94 7.62
CA SER A 96 -1.52 16.25 6.70
C SER A 96 -2.93 16.82 6.69
N ALA A 97 -3.50 17.07 7.88
CA ALA A 97 -4.84 17.63 8.00
C ALA A 97 -4.95 19.03 7.39
N LEU A 98 -3.93 19.89 7.60
CA LEU A 98 -3.91 21.25 7.06
C LEU A 98 -3.74 21.24 5.53
N ILE A 99 -2.89 20.36 4.99
CA ILE A 99 -2.75 20.20 3.54
C ILE A 99 -4.08 19.81 2.91
N ASN A 100 -4.77 18.82 3.49
CA ASN A 100 -6.07 18.37 3.01
C ASN A 100 -7.11 19.50 3.03
N LEU A 101 -7.15 20.29 4.10
CA LEU A 101 -8.09 21.40 4.24
C LEU A 101 -7.88 22.48 3.17
N ILE A 102 -6.63 22.89 2.94
CA ILE A 102 -6.33 23.97 1.97
C ILE A 102 -6.58 23.49 0.53
N ASN A 103 -6.19 22.27 0.19
CA ASN A 103 -6.49 21.72 -1.13
C ASN A 103 -8.01 21.64 -1.39
N PHE A 104 -8.83 21.55 -0.34
CA PHE A 104 -10.28 21.57 -0.45
C PHE A 104 -10.88 22.98 -0.59
N SER A 105 -10.17 24.05 -0.18
CA SER A 105 -10.76 25.39 -0.07
C SER A 105 -11.04 26.15 -1.38
N LYS A 106 -10.81 25.57 -2.57
CA LYS A 106 -11.23 26.10 -3.91
C LYS A 106 -10.82 27.53 -4.30
N GLU A 107 -10.02 28.25 -3.52
CA GLU A 107 -9.34 29.45 -4.05
C GLU A 107 -8.15 29.02 -4.93
N ASP A 108 -7.79 29.85 -5.93
CA ASP A 108 -6.80 29.61 -7.01
C ASP A 108 -5.35 29.33 -6.54
N GLU A 109 -5.15 28.94 -5.29
CA GLU A 109 -3.84 28.62 -4.69
C GLU A 109 -3.82 27.16 -4.25
N GLU A 110 -3.51 26.27 -5.21
CA GLU A 110 -3.10 24.90 -4.89
C GLU A 110 -1.82 24.92 -4.05
N LEU A 111 -1.77 24.15 -2.97
CA LEU A 111 -0.53 23.98 -2.22
C LEU A 111 0.55 23.40 -3.14
N THR A 112 1.70 24.05 -3.16
CA THR A 112 2.85 23.64 -3.98
C THR A 112 3.61 22.44 -3.38
N ASN A 113 3.18 21.96 -2.21
CA ASN A 113 3.73 20.81 -1.51
C ASN A 113 3.71 19.57 -2.41
N ILE A 114 4.88 19.01 -2.72
CA ILE A 114 4.99 17.81 -3.57
C ILE A 114 4.60 16.52 -2.84
N VAL A 115 4.60 16.55 -1.51
CA VAL A 115 4.23 15.41 -0.66
C VAL A 115 2.93 15.75 0.05
N SER A 116 1.86 15.03 -0.26
CA SER A 116 0.64 14.99 0.55
C SER A 116 1.04 14.47 1.93
N GLY A 117 0.65 15.15 3.01
CA GLY A 117 1.00 14.72 4.36
C GLY A 117 0.59 13.25 4.59
N HIS A 118 1.29 12.54 5.49
CA HIS A 118 1.01 11.12 5.71
C HIS A 118 -0.37 10.92 6.36
N ALA A 119 -0.94 9.78 6.00
CA ALA A 119 -2.17 9.25 6.53
C ALA A 119 -1.93 8.37 7.78
N SER A 120 -2.89 8.38 8.69
CA SER A 120 -2.98 7.41 9.80
C SER A 120 -3.05 5.98 9.27
N LYS A 121 -2.81 4.97 10.12
CA LYS A 121 -2.95 3.55 9.74
C LYS A 121 -4.34 3.25 9.18
N ARG A 122 -5.40 3.84 9.74
CA ARG A 122 -6.76 3.66 9.25
C ARG A 122 -6.92 4.25 7.85
N GLU A 123 -6.52 5.50 7.66
CA GLU A 123 -6.59 6.18 6.36
C GLU A 123 -5.78 5.45 5.27
N LYS A 124 -4.54 5.03 5.56
CA LYS A 124 -3.70 4.25 4.63
C LYS A 124 -4.31 2.93 4.19
N THR A 125 -5.27 2.42 4.96
CA THR A 125 -5.88 1.10 4.74
C THR A 125 -7.34 1.20 4.33
N THR A 126 -7.86 2.42 4.22
CA THR A 126 -9.21 2.70 3.71
C THR A 126 -9.07 2.93 2.21
N ILE A 127 -9.74 2.10 1.43
CA ILE A 127 -9.75 2.24 -0.04
C ILE A 127 -10.83 3.26 -0.40
N SER A 128 -10.43 4.40 -0.96
CA SER A 128 -11.35 5.27 -1.71
C SER A 128 -11.53 4.73 -3.13
N LYS A 129 -12.71 4.91 -3.70
CA LYS A 129 -12.99 4.52 -5.10
C LYS A 129 -12.07 5.22 -6.11
N ASP A 130 -11.60 6.43 -5.80
CA ASP A 130 -10.70 7.22 -6.64
C ASP A 130 -9.21 7.11 -6.23
N GLY A 131 -8.89 6.33 -5.19
CA GLY A 131 -7.52 6.15 -4.70
C GLY A 131 -6.92 7.36 -3.97
N LEU A 132 -7.68 8.44 -3.77
CA LEU A 132 -7.19 9.67 -3.13
C LEU A 132 -7.64 9.79 -1.67
N ILE A 133 -6.70 10.15 -0.79
CA ILE A 133 -6.98 10.56 0.60
C ILE A 133 -6.88 12.08 0.66
N GLN A 134 -8.03 12.75 0.73
CA GLN A 134 -8.15 14.21 0.73
C GLN A 134 -9.40 14.63 1.51
N ALA A 135 -9.50 15.91 1.87
CA ALA A 135 -10.73 16.46 2.40
C ALA A 135 -11.84 16.46 1.34
N ARG A 136 -13.07 16.16 1.77
CA ARG A 136 -14.23 15.91 0.91
C ARG A 136 -15.49 16.40 1.63
N SER A 137 -16.57 16.64 0.88
CA SER A 137 -17.90 16.76 1.49
C SER A 137 -18.30 15.43 2.13
N ILE A 138 -19.28 15.45 3.04
CA ILE A 138 -19.76 14.23 3.70
C ILE A 138 -20.30 13.24 2.68
N GLU A 139 -21.07 13.70 1.70
CA GLU A 139 -21.63 12.88 0.64
C GLU A 139 -20.52 12.23 -0.19
N ASN A 140 -19.53 13.02 -0.63
CA ASN A 140 -18.41 12.51 -1.42
C ASN A 140 -17.51 11.56 -0.62
N PHE A 141 -17.33 11.81 0.68
CA PHE A 141 -16.62 10.92 1.60
C PHE A 141 -17.35 9.58 1.73
N ILE A 142 -18.66 9.61 2.01
CA ILE A 142 -19.47 8.39 2.09
C ILE A 142 -19.45 7.67 0.74
N ASP A 143 -19.66 8.35 -0.38
CA ASP A 143 -19.65 7.69 -1.68
C ASP A 143 -18.30 7.06 -2.01
N ASN A 144 -17.17 7.67 -1.64
CA ASN A 144 -15.85 7.13 -1.92
C ASN A 144 -15.42 6.02 -0.96
N TYR A 145 -15.86 6.07 0.30
CA TYR A 145 -15.37 5.16 1.35
C TYR A 145 -16.42 4.16 1.87
N ALA A 146 -17.71 4.38 1.59
CA ALA A 146 -18.74 3.39 1.82
C ALA A 146 -18.55 2.27 0.81
N LEU A 147 -17.93 1.20 1.28
CA LEU A 147 -17.84 -0.06 0.56
C LEU A 147 -19.28 -0.59 0.42
N SER A 148 -19.80 -0.59 -0.79
CA SER A 148 -21.02 -1.34 -1.08
C SER A 148 -20.69 -2.83 -0.95
N ASP A 149 -21.59 -3.59 -0.35
CA ASP A 149 -21.47 -5.05 -0.31
C ASP A 149 -21.79 -5.65 -1.68
N PHE A 150 -21.16 -6.79 -1.98
CA PHE A 150 -21.46 -7.61 -3.15
C PHE A 150 -21.82 -9.03 -2.69
N ASP A 151 -23.06 -9.43 -2.97
CA ASP A 151 -23.56 -10.76 -2.67
C ASP A 151 -22.97 -11.79 -3.65
N PHE A 152 -21.96 -12.52 -3.17
CA PHE A 152 -21.24 -13.50 -3.97
C PHE A 152 -22.04 -14.77 -4.24
N SER A 153 -23.20 -14.96 -3.61
CA SER A 153 -24.07 -16.11 -3.88
C SER A 153 -24.71 -16.08 -5.26
N THR A 154 -24.64 -14.93 -5.94
CA THR A 154 -25.12 -14.73 -7.32
C THR A 154 -24.13 -15.22 -8.38
N ILE A 155 -22.86 -15.39 -8.03
CA ILE A 155 -21.79 -15.83 -8.94
C ILE A 155 -21.87 -17.34 -9.17
N LYS A 156 -21.87 -17.75 -10.44
CA LYS A 156 -22.00 -19.16 -10.88
C LYS A 156 -20.68 -19.77 -11.32
N GLU A 157 -19.68 -18.94 -11.56
CA GLU A 157 -18.32 -19.35 -11.88
C GLU A 157 -17.63 -19.91 -10.64
N LYS A 158 -16.82 -20.95 -10.82
CA LYS A 158 -16.02 -21.52 -9.74
C LYS A 158 -14.79 -20.65 -9.49
N CYS A 159 -14.76 -20.00 -8.34
CA CYS A 159 -13.79 -18.99 -7.99
C CYS A 159 -12.95 -19.38 -6.75
N VAL A 160 -11.68 -18.97 -6.77
CA VAL A 160 -10.83 -18.95 -5.59
C VAL A 160 -10.66 -17.51 -5.14
N LEU A 161 -10.99 -17.23 -3.89
CA LEU A 161 -10.84 -15.91 -3.29
C LEU A 161 -9.62 -15.95 -2.36
N ILE A 162 -8.63 -15.11 -2.64
CA ILE A 162 -7.31 -15.16 -2.04
C ILE A 162 -7.03 -13.84 -1.34
N LYS A 163 -6.75 -13.92 -0.04
CA LYS A 163 -6.41 -12.76 0.78
C LYS A 163 -4.95 -12.37 0.57
N ILE A 164 -4.73 -11.13 0.15
CA ILE A 164 -3.41 -10.54 -0.09
C ILE A 164 -3.10 -9.44 0.94
N ASN A 165 -3.57 -9.62 2.18
CA ASN A 165 -3.47 -8.62 3.26
C ASN A 165 -2.04 -8.20 3.61
N SER A 166 -1.05 -9.09 3.45
CA SER A 166 0.36 -8.80 3.77
C SER A 166 1.14 -8.19 2.60
N SER A 167 0.68 -8.37 1.37
CA SER A 167 1.43 -8.02 0.16
C SER A 167 0.82 -6.87 -0.64
N PHE A 168 -0.46 -6.55 -0.45
CA PHE A 168 -1.14 -5.44 -1.11
C PHE A 168 -0.66 -4.08 -0.58
N GLN A 169 -0.34 -3.17 -1.50
CA GLN A 169 -0.08 -1.75 -1.25
C GLN A 169 -1.12 -0.88 -1.96
N ALA A 170 -1.36 0.33 -1.44
CA ALA A 170 -2.38 1.24 -1.97
C ALA A 170 -2.04 1.76 -3.39
N ASP A 171 -0.76 1.77 -3.75
CA ASP A 171 -0.22 2.18 -5.05
C ASP A 171 0.07 1.00 -6.00
N ASP A 172 -0.32 -0.22 -5.63
CA ASP A 172 -0.15 -1.39 -6.49
C ASP A 172 -0.98 -1.25 -7.77
N THR A 173 -0.32 -1.48 -8.91
CA THR A 173 -0.97 -1.55 -10.23
C THR A 173 -1.78 -2.84 -10.39
N THR A 174 -2.61 -2.92 -11.44
CA THR A 174 -3.35 -4.16 -11.75
C THR A 174 -2.42 -5.37 -11.94
N GLU A 175 -1.22 -5.16 -12.49
CA GLU A 175 -0.20 -6.19 -12.63
C GLU A 175 0.43 -6.59 -11.28
N ASP A 176 0.70 -5.62 -10.39
CA ASP A 176 1.18 -5.90 -9.04
C ASP A 176 0.16 -6.74 -8.24
N ILE A 177 -1.14 -6.37 -8.31
CA ILE A 177 -2.23 -7.11 -7.66
C ILE A 177 -2.31 -8.52 -8.26
N TYR A 178 -2.16 -8.67 -9.57
CA TYR A 178 -2.12 -9.96 -10.25
C TYR A 178 -0.99 -10.85 -9.71
N HIS A 179 0.22 -10.32 -9.57
CA HIS A 179 1.36 -11.04 -9.01
C HIS A 179 1.14 -11.43 -7.54
N ASN A 180 0.55 -10.54 -6.74
CA ASN A 180 0.21 -10.79 -5.35
C ASN A 180 -0.79 -11.96 -5.21
N VAL A 181 -1.88 -11.92 -5.99
CA VAL A 181 -2.96 -12.92 -5.90
C VAL A 181 -2.56 -14.26 -6.49
N ARG A 182 -1.77 -14.29 -7.59
CA ARG A 182 -1.39 -15.57 -8.21
C ARG A 182 -0.53 -16.41 -7.30
N GLY A 183 0.38 -15.77 -6.55
CA GLY A 183 1.07 -16.29 -5.37
C GLY A 183 1.55 -17.73 -5.47
N VAL A 184 1.96 -18.36 -4.36
CA VAL A 184 2.25 -19.80 -4.37
C VAL A 184 1.40 -20.49 -3.31
N TRP A 185 0.35 -21.16 -3.77
CA TRP A 185 -0.73 -21.64 -2.93
C TRP A 185 -0.76 -23.16 -2.84
N ASN A 186 -1.13 -23.67 -1.68
CA ASN A 186 -1.40 -25.10 -1.52
C ASN A 186 -2.86 -25.40 -1.93
N ILE A 187 -3.06 -25.70 -3.21
CA ILE A 187 -4.38 -26.00 -3.79
C ILE A 187 -4.37 -27.45 -4.29
N SER A 188 -5.44 -28.21 -4.02
CA SER A 188 -5.55 -29.60 -4.46
C SER A 188 -5.75 -29.71 -5.96
N GLU A 189 -5.25 -30.79 -6.57
CA GLU A 189 -5.42 -31.07 -8.00
C GLU A 189 -6.91 -31.13 -8.42
N SER A 190 -7.78 -31.63 -7.54
CA SER A 190 -9.23 -31.64 -7.79
C SER A 190 -9.80 -30.22 -7.95
N ARG A 191 -9.35 -29.25 -7.14
CA ARG A 191 -9.83 -27.87 -7.23
C ARG A 191 -9.23 -27.16 -8.44
N LYS A 192 -7.96 -27.39 -8.78
CA LYS A 192 -7.30 -26.74 -9.92
C LYS A 192 -8.03 -26.95 -11.25
N LYS A 193 -8.61 -28.14 -11.45
CA LYS A 193 -9.37 -28.51 -12.66
C LYS A 193 -10.65 -27.70 -12.84
N ASP A 194 -11.21 -27.24 -11.73
CA ASP A 194 -12.54 -26.67 -11.65
C ASP A 194 -12.52 -25.15 -11.49
N LEU A 195 -11.42 -24.58 -11.01
CA LEU A 195 -11.31 -23.14 -10.73
C LEU A 195 -11.10 -22.34 -12.01
N GLU A 196 -12.00 -21.40 -12.25
CA GLU A 196 -12.06 -20.57 -13.44
C GLU A 196 -11.52 -19.15 -13.20
N TYR A 197 -11.75 -18.60 -12.01
CA TYR A 197 -11.32 -17.23 -11.66
C TYR A 197 -10.68 -17.15 -10.27
N ALA A 198 -9.75 -16.22 -10.12
CA ALA A 198 -9.15 -15.83 -8.87
C ALA A 198 -9.55 -14.40 -8.49
N LEU A 199 -10.00 -14.21 -7.26
CA LEU A 199 -10.29 -12.90 -6.69
C LEU A 199 -9.22 -12.52 -5.68
N ALA A 200 -8.65 -11.33 -5.85
CA ALA A 200 -7.75 -10.72 -4.88
C ALA A 200 -8.58 -10.01 -3.81
N LEU A 201 -8.44 -10.43 -2.56
CA LEU A 201 -9.12 -9.84 -1.41
C LEU A 201 -8.13 -9.07 -0.54
N TYR A 202 -8.43 -7.79 -0.30
CA TYR A 202 -7.78 -7.01 0.73
C TYR A 202 -8.80 -6.62 1.79
N ARG A 203 -8.65 -7.15 3.01
CA ARG A 203 -9.55 -6.90 4.16
C ARG A 203 -11.04 -7.06 3.85
N GLY A 204 -11.36 -8.06 3.03
CA GLY A 204 -12.73 -8.39 2.63
C GLY A 204 -13.24 -7.63 1.39
N VAL A 205 -12.48 -6.67 0.87
CA VAL A 205 -12.77 -5.96 -0.39
C VAL A 205 -12.12 -6.69 -1.55
N CYS A 206 -12.84 -6.90 -2.64
CA CYS A 206 -12.24 -7.39 -3.86
C CYS A 206 -11.50 -6.25 -4.58
N VAL A 207 -10.19 -6.40 -4.74
CA VAL A 207 -9.29 -5.41 -5.38
C VAL A 207 -8.77 -5.88 -6.74
N GLY A 208 -9.10 -7.10 -7.15
CA GLY A 208 -8.71 -7.66 -8.43
C GLY A 208 -9.47 -8.95 -8.74
N VAL A 209 -9.74 -9.20 -10.02
CA VAL A 209 -10.36 -10.41 -10.53
C VAL A 209 -9.60 -10.85 -11.75
N TYR A 210 -9.23 -12.14 -11.84
CA TYR A 210 -8.40 -12.65 -12.92
C TYR A 210 -8.91 -14.01 -13.38
N LYS A 211 -8.89 -14.24 -14.68
CA LYS A 211 -9.18 -15.56 -15.25
C LYS A 211 -7.98 -16.48 -15.06
N ILE A 212 -8.24 -17.69 -14.60
CA ILE A 212 -7.24 -18.75 -14.49
C ILE A 212 -7.20 -19.49 -15.83
N GLN A 213 -6.12 -19.33 -16.58
CA GLN A 213 -5.88 -20.09 -17.82
C GLN A 213 -5.23 -21.45 -17.53
N GLY A 214 -4.51 -21.54 -16.42
CA GLY A 214 -3.97 -22.80 -15.94
C GLY A 214 -3.11 -22.63 -14.69
N TRP A 215 -2.50 -23.75 -14.29
CA TRP A 215 -1.68 -23.83 -13.08
C TRP A 215 -0.30 -24.39 -13.43
N LYS A 216 0.70 -23.92 -12.68
CA LYS A 216 2.05 -24.49 -12.66
C LYS A 216 2.44 -24.74 -11.22
N LYS A 217 3.22 -25.79 -10.99
CA LYS A 217 3.86 -25.97 -9.69
C LYS A 217 4.98 -24.95 -9.51
N ALA A 218 5.30 -24.65 -8.27
CA ALA A 218 6.27 -23.61 -7.93
C ALA A 218 7.65 -23.89 -8.54
N TYR A 219 8.06 -25.17 -8.59
CA TYR A 219 9.32 -25.58 -9.22
C TYR A 219 9.29 -25.55 -10.77
N GLU A 220 8.12 -25.38 -11.40
CA GLU A 220 7.94 -25.36 -12.86
C GLU A 220 7.95 -23.94 -13.44
N HIS A 221 8.34 -22.94 -12.65
CA HIS A 221 8.46 -21.57 -13.14
C HIS A 221 9.54 -21.46 -14.23
N SER A 222 9.33 -20.56 -15.18
CA SER A 222 10.21 -20.33 -16.33
C SER A 222 10.12 -18.87 -16.78
N SER A 223 10.82 -18.49 -17.85
CA SER A 223 10.64 -17.18 -18.48
C SER A 223 9.23 -16.96 -19.02
N GLU A 224 8.60 -18.02 -19.54
CA GLU A 224 7.22 -18.01 -20.03
C GLU A 224 6.21 -17.96 -18.87
N TYR A 225 6.48 -18.70 -17.79
CA TYR A 225 5.65 -18.73 -16.58
C TYR A 225 6.45 -18.23 -15.38
N PRO A 226 6.68 -16.91 -15.27
CA PRO A 226 7.55 -16.36 -14.24
C PRO A 226 7.00 -16.60 -12.85
N PHE A 227 7.90 -16.77 -11.88
CA PHE A 227 7.53 -16.93 -10.48
C PHE A 227 6.78 -15.67 -9.98
N PRO A 228 5.72 -15.81 -9.16
CA PRO A 228 4.98 -14.67 -8.60
C PRO A 228 5.90 -13.75 -7.78
N ARG A 229 5.88 -12.45 -8.06
CA ARG A 229 6.65 -11.45 -7.31
C ARG A 229 5.75 -10.81 -6.27
N ARG A 230 6.07 -11.00 -4.99
CA ARG A 230 5.32 -10.35 -3.88
C ARG A 230 6.15 -9.23 -3.28
N LYS A 231 5.50 -8.11 -2.96
CA LYS A 231 6.08 -7.03 -2.16
C LYS A 231 5.68 -7.23 -0.70
N GLU A 232 6.55 -7.80 0.14
CA GLU A 232 6.34 -7.78 1.59
C GLU A 232 7.18 -6.67 2.23
N GLY A 233 6.52 -5.73 2.90
CA GLY A 233 7.18 -4.58 3.54
C GLY A 233 8.00 -3.71 2.56
N GLY A 234 7.58 -3.62 1.30
CA GLY A 234 8.27 -2.85 0.25
C GLY A 234 9.48 -3.54 -0.38
N LYS A 235 9.75 -4.82 -0.05
CA LYS A 235 10.82 -5.62 -0.67
C LYS A 235 10.22 -6.76 -1.50
N ILE A 236 10.81 -7.02 -2.67
CA ILE A 236 10.49 -8.19 -3.48
C ILE A 236 10.98 -9.43 -2.74
N GLU A 237 10.07 -10.36 -2.43
CA GLU A 237 10.42 -11.62 -1.79
C GLU A 237 11.09 -12.57 -2.82
N THR A 238 12.42 -12.57 -2.86
CA THR A 238 13.20 -13.36 -3.83
C THR A 238 13.58 -14.75 -3.32
N SER A 239 13.43 -15.01 -2.01
CA SER A 239 13.89 -16.26 -1.43
C SER A 239 13.04 -17.47 -1.77
N GLU A 240 11.72 -17.30 -1.97
CA GLU A 240 10.84 -18.41 -2.31
C GLU A 240 11.18 -18.99 -3.69
N GLU A 241 11.47 -18.13 -4.67
CA GLU A 241 11.87 -18.55 -6.02
C GLU A 241 13.15 -19.39 -5.97
N THR A 242 14.14 -18.97 -5.16
CA THR A 242 15.39 -19.73 -4.97
C THR A 242 15.12 -21.08 -4.31
N ILE A 243 14.31 -21.13 -3.24
CA ILE A 243 13.99 -22.38 -2.52
C ILE A 243 13.45 -23.44 -3.47
N VAL A 244 12.50 -23.09 -4.34
CA VAL A 244 11.77 -24.08 -5.15
C VAL A 244 12.60 -24.65 -6.30
N LYS A 245 13.73 -24.03 -6.66
CA LYS A 245 14.69 -24.51 -7.66
C LYS A 245 15.42 -25.78 -7.20
N TYR A 246 15.60 -25.95 -5.89
CA TYR A 246 16.31 -27.10 -5.33
C TYR A 246 15.40 -28.29 -5.17
N SER A 247 15.85 -29.49 -5.58
CA SER A 247 15.15 -30.74 -5.32
C SER A 247 15.62 -31.49 -4.09
N ASN A 248 16.84 -31.21 -3.64
CA ASN A 248 17.45 -31.83 -2.48
C ASN A 248 17.81 -30.74 -1.47
N ILE A 249 17.44 -30.96 -0.21
CA ILE A 249 17.66 -30.01 0.86
C ILE A 249 19.15 -29.82 1.20
N GLU A 250 19.98 -30.85 1.01
CA GLU A 250 21.42 -30.73 1.27
C GLU A 250 22.12 -29.83 0.26
N ASP A 251 21.67 -29.83 -1.01
CA ASP A 251 22.16 -28.90 -2.04
C ASP A 251 21.78 -27.46 -1.70
N LEU A 252 20.52 -27.22 -1.29
CA LEU A 252 20.08 -25.89 -0.84
C LEU A 252 20.89 -25.41 0.38
N LYS A 253 21.18 -26.31 1.32
CA LYS A 253 21.95 -26.00 2.53
C LYS A 253 23.41 -25.69 2.22
N LYS A 254 24.00 -26.37 1.23
CA LYS A 254 25.36 -26.13 0.77
C LYS A 254 25.48 -24.78 0.07
N ASP A 255 24.57 -24.49 -0.85
CA ASP A 255 24.65 -23.28 -1.69
C ASP A 255 24.13 -22.03 -0.96
N TYR A 256 23.11 -22.18 -0.11
CA TYR A 256 22.44 -21.09 0.63
C TYR A 256 22.23 -21.43 2.12
N PRO A 257 23.30 -21.54 2.92
CA PRO A 257 23.23 -21.97 4.33
C PRO A 257 22.36 -21.05 5.21
N GLU A 258 22.42 -19.73 4.98
CA GLU A 258 21.60 -18.77 5.72
C GLU A 258 20.11 -18.89 5.40
N LEU A 259 19.77 -19.16 4.13
CA LEU A 259 18.39 -19.38 3.71
C LEU A 259 17.85 -20.69 4.30
N TYR A 260 18.66 -21.75 4.26
CA TYR A 260 18.33 -23.01 4.93
C TYR A 260 18.06 -22.80 6.42
N LYS A 261 18.97 -22.10 7.11
CA LYS A 261 18.83 -21.82 8.55
C LYS A 261 17.56 -21.03 8.85
N ARG A 262 17.21 -20.04 8.03
CA ARG A 262 16.00 -19.23 8.24
C ARG A 262 14.71 -20.01 7.97
N SER A 263 14.68 -20.85 6.94
CA SER A 263 13.43 -21.44 6.42
C SER A 263 13.19 -22.89 6.85
N PHE A 264 14.23 -23.63 7.25
CA PHE A 264 14.13 -25.09 7.48
C PHE A 264 14.77 -25.57 8.79
N SER A 265 15.51 -24.75 9.55
CA SER A 265 16.20 -25.17 10.78
C SER A 265 15.28 -25.75 11.86
N ASN A 266 14.05 -25.25 11.95
CA ASN A 266 13.04 -25.72 12.90
C ASN A 266 12.22 -26.91 12.37
N SER A 267 12.53 -27.42 11.17
CA SER A 267 11.78 -28.53 10.58
C SER A 267 12.39 -29.87 10.99
N GLU A 268 11.57 -30.75 11.56
CA GLU A 268 11.95 -32.15 11.84
C GLU A 268 12.28 -32.95 10.56
N PHE A 269 11.60 -32.62 9.45
CA PHE A 269 11.80 -33.25 8.14
C PHE A 269 12.04 -32.19 7.04
N PRO A 270 13.24 -31.59 6.96
CA PRO A 270 13.54 -30.50 6.03
C PRO A 270 13.26 -30.82 4.56
N GLN A 271 13.60 -32.03 4.09
CA GLN A 271 13.31 -32.47 2.72
C GLN A 271 11.81 -32.50 2.43
N LYS A 272 11.00 -33.05 3.33
CA LYS A 272 9.53 -33.10 3.18
C LYS A 272 8.92 -31.70 3.18
N SER A 273 9.49 -30.78 3.95
CA SER A 273 9.09 -29.37 3.94
C SER A 273 9.43 -28.69 2.61
N LEU A 274 10.63 -28.95 2.06
CA LEU A 274 11.02 -28.49 0.73
C LEU A 274 10.06 -29.03 -0.35
N ASP A 275 9.77 -30.33 -0.34
CA ASP A 275 8.84 -30.94 -1.29
C ASP A 275 7.44 -30.31 -1.22
N LYS A 276 6.95 -30.00 -0.02
CA LYS A 276 5.68 -29.28 0.16
C LYS A 276 5.73 -27.88 -0.46
N TRP A 277 6.83 -27.14 -0.26
CA TRP A 277 7.02 -25.82 -0.86
C TRP A 277 7.03 -25.90 -2.40
N ARG A 278 7.83 -26.81 -2.96
CA ARG A 278 7.95 -27.04 -4.39
C ARG A 278 6.63 -27.40 -5.04
N ASN A 279 5.81 -28.22 -4.39
CA ASN A 279 4.53 -28.69 -4.93
C ASN A 279 3.36 -27.72 -4.74
N ARG A 280 3.57 -26.56 -4.11
CA ARG A 280 2.58 -25.46 -4.20
C ARG A 280 2.41 -25.02 -5.64
N SER A 281 1.33 -24.32 -5.94
CA SER A 281 1.03 -23.90 -7.32
C SER A 281 0.64 -22.45 -7.40
N PHE A 282 1.00 -21.86 -8.53
CA PHE A 282 0.57 -20.54 -8.94
C PHE A 282 -0.27 -20.69 -10.20
N PHE A 283 -1.26 -19.82 -10.38
CA PHE A 283 -1.98 -19.76 -11.65
C PHE A 283 -1.32 -18.76 -12.61
N TYR A 284 -1.68 -18.87 -13.88
CA TYR A 284 -1.36 -17.89 -14.92
C TYR A 284 -2.61 -17.50 -15.71
N GLY A 285 -2.57 -16.32 -16.32
CA GLY A 285 -3.62 -15.70 -17.10
C GLY A 285 -3.23 -14.28 -17.50
N ASN A 286 -4.16 -13.57 -18.13
CA ASN A 286 -4.01 -12.17 -18.48
C ASN A 286 -4.16 -11.28 -17.24
N TRP A 287 -3.20 -10.39 -17.01
CA TRP A 287 -3.19 -9.48 -15.85
C TRP A 287 -4.08 -8.25 -16.04
N ASP A 288 -4.45 -7.91 -17.27
CA ASP A 288 -5.26 -6.74 -17.60
C ASP A 288 -6.76 -6.92 -17.30
N GLY A 289 -7.17 -8.14 -16.94
CA GLY A 289 -8.56 -8.47 -16.64
C GLY A 289 -9.48 -8.55 -17.86
N SER A 290 -8.92 -8.57 -19.08
CA SER A 290 -9.70 -8.58 -20.34
C SER A 290 -10.71 -9.73 -20.41
N ASP A 291 -10.38 -10.85 -19.77
CA ASP A 291 -11.14 -12.09 -19.85
C ASP A 291 -12.13 -12.27 -18.69
N VAL A 292 -12.39 -11.20 -17.91
CA VAL A 292 -13.32 -11.22 -16.77
C VAL A 292 -14.72 -10.79 -17.23
N PRO A 293 -15.75 -11.64 -17.03
CA PRO A 293 -17.14 -11.29 -17.35
C PRO A 293 -17.63 -10.07 -16.56
N GLN A 294 -18.47 -9.25 -17.20
CA GLN A 294 -18.94 -7.99 -16.62
C GLN A 294 -19.64 -8.19 -15.27
N HIS A 295 -20.44 -9.25 -15.09
CA HIS A 295 -21.14 -9.51 -13.82
C HIS A 295 -20.18 -9.87 -12.69
N LEU A 296 -19.05 -10.51 -13.00
CA LEU A 296 -18.02 -10.81 -12.00
C LEU A 296 -17.18 -9.56 -11.71
N ALA A 297 -16.87 -8.75 -12.72
CA ALA A 297 -16.14 -7.49 -12.55
C ALA A 297 -16.88 -6.49 -11.63
N GLN A 298 -18.21 -6.59 -11.51
CA GLN A 298 -19.01 -5.79 -10.58
C GLN A 298 -18.64 -5.97 -9.11
N CYS A 299 -17.90 -7.01 -8.74
CA CYS A 299 -17.42 -7.20 -7.37
C CYS A 299 -16.19 -6.35 -7.02
N LEU A 300 -15.51 -5.77 -8.02
CA LEU A 300 -14.36 -4.89 -7.80
C LEU A 300 -14.73 -3.69 -6.91
N ASN A 301 -13.85 -3.36 -5.98
CA ASN A 301 -14.00 -2.32 -4.97
C ASN A 301 -15.24 -2.47 -4.07
N LYS A 302 -15.76 -3.69 -3.95
CA LYS A 302 -16.88 -4.04 -3.07
C LYS A 302 -16.45 -5.02 -2.00
N ARG A 303 -17.11 -4.93 -0.84
CA ARG A 303 -16.94 -5.92 0.22
C ARG A 303 -17.68 -7.20 -0.18
N ILE A 304 -16.96 -8.32 -0.21
CA ILE A 304 -17.56 -9.60 -0.58
C ILE A 304 -18.30 -10.19 0.63
N ILE A 305 -19.57 -10.49 0.45
CA ILE A 305 -20.42 -11.15 1.44
C ILE A 305 -21.06 -12.41 0.85
N ASN A 306 -21.68 -13.24 1.70
CA ASN A 306 -22.48 -14.40 1.28
C ASN A 306 -21.74 -15.39 0.34
N ILE A 307 -20.47 -15.71 0.62
CA ILE A 307 -19.71 -16.69 -0.18
C ILE A 307 -20.30 -18.09 0.03
N PRO A 308 -20.81 -18.77 -1.00
CA PRO A 308 -21.43 -20.09 -0.85
C PRO A 308 -20.52 -21.14 -0.21
N LYS A 309 -21.08 -21.89 0.74
CA LYS A 309 -20.48 -23.09 1.33
C LYS A 309 -21.22 -24.33 0.82
N PHE A 310 -20.48 -25.41 0.56
CA PHE A 310 -21.08 -26.67 0.14
C PHE A 310 -21.90 -27.28 1.28
N THR A 311 -23.21 -27.40 1.07
CA THR A 311 -24.13 -28.03 2.03
C THR A 311 -25.22 -28.82 1.31
N LYS A 312 -25.61 -29.97 1.88
CA LYS A 312 -26.63 -30.84 1.28
C LYS A 312 -28.06 -30.28 1.43
N SER A 313 -28.36 -29.51 2.49
CA SER A 313 -29.73 -29.17 2.91
C SER A 313 -30.06 -27.69 3.09
N VAL A 314 -29.16 -26.84 3.61
CA VAL A 314 -29.43 -25.41 3.93
C VAL A 314 -28.38 -24.51 3.29
N LYS A 315 -28.75 -23.40 2.64
CA LYS A 315 -27.77 -22.43 2.12
C LYS A 315 -26.96 -21.84 3.29
N GLU A 316 -25.69 -22.19 3.37
CA GLU A 316 -24.74 -21.62 4.33
C GLU A 316 -23.70 -20.77 3.59
N PHE A 317 -23.16 -19.77 4.29
CA PHE A 317 -22.15 -18.87 3.76
C PHE A 317 -20.88 -18.92 4.58
N LYS A 318 -19.74 -18.78 3.90
CA LYS A 318 -18.43 -18.65 4.55
C LYS A 318 -18.23 -17.21 5.01
N SER A 319 -17.73 -17.04 6.24
CA SER A 319 -17.25 -15.73 6.69
C SER A 319 -15.92 -15.39 6.02
N ILE A 320 -15.81 -14.18 5.49
CA ILE A 320 -14.57 -13.63 4.93
C ILE A 320 -13.56 -13.26 6.03
N ASP A 321 -14.03 -13.07 7.27
CA ASP A 321 -13.22 -12.66 8.42
C ASP A 321 -12.50 -13.85 9.09
N ASN A 322 -12.62 -15.06 8.54
CA ASN A 322 -11.86 -16.21 9.00
C ASN A 322 -10.34 -16.04 8.80
N GLN A 323 -9.52 -16.87 9.44
CA GLN A 323 -8.05 -16.80 9.29
C GLN A 323 -7.52 -17.43 7.99
N ALA A 324 -8.36 -18.12 7.20
CA ALA A 324 -7.92 -18.78 5.98
C ALA A 324 -7.52 -17.74 4.92
N SER A 325 -6.34 -17.90 4.33
CA SER A 325 -5.85 -17.06 3.23
C SER A 325 -6.52 -17.38 1.90
N VAL A 326 -6.99 -18.61 1.73
CA VAL A 326 -7.65 -19.09 0.51
C VAL A 326 -9.07 -19.56 0.85
N ILE A 327 -10.04 -19.01 0.14
CA ILE A 327 -11.47 -19.32 0.26
C ILE A 327 -11.96 -19.74 -1.13
N TYR A 328 -12.99 -20.57 -1.18
CA TYR A 328 -13.61 -21.01 -2.43
C TYR A 328 -15.11 -20.77 -2.34
N ASN A 329 -15.79 -20.36 -3.41
CA ASN A 329 -17.24 -20.50 -3.49
C ASN A 329 -17.56 -21.96 -3.88
N ASP A 330 -17.93 -22.77 -2.90
CA ASP A 330 -18.25 -24.17 -3.22
C ASP A 330 -19.68 -24.22 -3.76
N LEU A 331 -19.79 -24.17 -5.09
CA LEU A 331 -21.04 -24.32 -5.82
C LEU A 331 -21.47 -25.79 -5.84
N LYS A 332 -22.78 -26.02 -5.99
CA LYS A 332 -23.37 -27.38 -6.06
C LYS A 332 -23.11 -28.05 -7.39
#